data_AF-A0A183UM32-F1
#
_entry.id   AF-A0A183UM32-F1
#
_cell.length_a   1.000
_cell.length_b   1.000
_cell.length_c   1.000
_cell.angle_alpha   90.00
_cell.angle_beta   90.00
_cell.angle_gamma   90.00
#
_symmetry.space_group_name_H-M   'P 1'
#
loop_
_entity.id
_entity.type
_entity.pdbx_description
1 polymer ?
#
loop_
_entity_poly.entity_id
_entity_poly.type
_entity_poly.pdbx_seq_one_letter_code
_entity_poly.pdbx_strand_id
1 'polypeptide(L)' 'MLFKYDKEVNRFLKYNQLRVMRGQIWNLRMALLANEPPFEMVKRPLLLVSRRHHNRPLSDNWNESFRVKRADYTARGCC' A
#
# COMPACT_ATOMS: atom_id res chain seq x y z
N MET A 1 -7.99 10.32 12.59
CA MET A 1 -8.11 9.76 11.23
C MET A 1 -9.56 9.93 10.77
N LEU A 2 -9.79 10.69 9.70
CA LEU A 2 -11.10 11.19 9.27
C LEU A 2 -12.18 10.09 9.10
N PHE A 3 -11.81 8.94 8.53
CA PHE A 3 -12.71 7.79 8.31
C PHE A 3 -13.27 7.10 9.57
N LYS A 4 -12.96 7.57 10.78
CA LYS A 4 -13.51 6.99 12.04
C LYS A 4 -14.88 7.58 12.42
N TYR A 5 -15.24 8.72 11.83
CA TYR A 5 -16.47 9.45 12.15
C TYR A 5 -17.66 8.98 11.32
N ASP A 6 -17.39 8.28 10.22
CA ASP A 6 -18.40 7.59 9.44
C ASP A 6 -18.72 6.25 10.11
N LYS A 7 -19.96 6.09 10.59
CA LYS A 7 -20.42 4.89 11.30
C LYS A 7 -20.63 3.70 10.37
N GLU A 8 -20.74 3.94 9.06
CA GLU A 8 -20.90 2.91 8.03
C GLU A 8 -19.55 2.32 7.60
N VAL A 9 -18.43 2.99 7.92
CA VAL A 9 -17.10 2.54 7.47
C VAL A 9 -16.59 1.39 8.33
N ASN A 10 -16.60 0.21 7.70
CA ASN A 10 -16.03 -1.00 8.27
C ASN A 10 -14.50 -0.88 8.45
N ARG A 11 -14.00 -1.32 9.63
CA ARG A 11 -12.56 -1.42 9.95
C ARG A 11 -11.77 -2.21 8.88
N PHE A 12 -12.35 -3.26 8.31
CA PHE A 12 -11.73 -4.05 7.24
C PHE A 12 -11.56 -3.25 5.95
N LEU A 13 -12.58 -2.47 5.57
CA LEU A 13 -12.52 -1.59 4.40
C LEU A 13 -11.40 -0.56 4.57
N LYS A 14 -11.37 0.11 5.73
CA LYS A 14 -10.31 1.06 6.08
C LYS A 14 -8.91 0.45 6.05
N TYR A 15 -8.77 -0.77 6.56
CA TYR A 15 -7.49 -1.48 6.51
C TYR A 15 -7.05 -1.76 5.07
N ASN A 16 -7.96 -2.19 4.20
CA ASN A 16 -7.67 -2.42 2.78
C ASN A 16 -7.35 -1.13 2.01
N GLN A 17 -8.08 -0.04 2.25
CA GLN A 17 -7.78 1.27 1.68
C GLN A 17 -6.37 1.74 2.05
N LEU A 18 -5.99 1.60 3.33
CA LEU A 18 -4.64 1.94 3.78
C LEU A 18 -3.56 1.03 3.18
N ARG A 19 -3.87 -0.21 2.80
CA ARG A 19 -2.92 -1.09 2.09
C ARG A 19 -2.68 -0.65 0.65
N VAL A 20 -3.74 -0.22 -0.03
CA VAL A 20 -3.65 0.33 -1.39
C VAL A 20 -2.86 1.64 -1.36
N MET A 21 -3.23 2.57 -0.46
CA MET A 21 -2.53 3.85 -0.32
C MET A 21 -1.02 3.67 -0.08
N ARG A 22 -0.62 2.75 0.82
CA ARG A 22 0.80 2.45 1.04
C ARG A 22 1.48 1.83 -0.18
N GLY A 23 0.76 1.06 -0.99
CA GLY A 23 1.26 0.55 -2.26
C GLY A 23 1.57 1.66 -3.25
N GLN A 24 0.70 2.66 -3.35
CA GLN A 24 0.93 3.84 -4.18
C GLN A 24 2.15 4.64 -3.70
N ILE A 25 2.27 4.86 -2.39
CA ILE A 25 3.45 5.52 -1.79
C ILE A 25 4.73 4.71 -2.07
N TRP A 26 4.67 3.38 -2.03
CA TRP A 26 5.81 2.53 -2.35
C TRP A 26 6.26 2.71 -3.80
N ASN A 27 5.34 2.68 -4.76
CA ASN A 27 5.66 2.90 -6.17
C ASN A 27 6.21 4.32 -6.40
N LEU A 28 5.62 5.33 -5.77
CA LEU A 28 6.13 6.71 -5.81
C LEU A 28 7.57 6.80 -5.28
N ARG A 29 7.86 6.18 -4.12
CA ARG A 29 9.22 6.12 -3.57
C ARG A 29 10.20 5.53 -4.56
N MET A 30 9.86 4.40 -5.19
CA MET A 30 10.74 3.74 -6.14
C MET A 30 10.97 4.58 -7.40
N ALA A 31 9.92 5.21 -7.93
CA ALA A 31 10.02 6.09 -9.08
C ALA A 31 10.92 7.30 -8.79
N LEU A 32 10.76 7.93 -7.62
CA LEU A 32 11.61 9.04 -7.18
C LEU A 32 13.08 8.63 -7.04
N LEU A 33 13.36 7.46 -6.45
CA LEU A 33 14.74 6.95 -6.33
C LEU A 33 15.37 6.62 -7.69
N ALA A 34 14.56 6.23 -8.67
CA ALA A 34 14.99 5.91 -10.03
C ALA A 34 14.97 7.12 -10.98
N ASN A 35 14.56 8.31 -10.51
CA ASN A 35 14.30 9.49 -11.34
C ASN A 35 13.35 9.22 -12.52
N GLU A 36 12.36 8.34 -12.29
CA GLU A 36 11.37 7.99 -13.31
C GLU A 36 10.32 9.10 -13.46
N PRO A 37 9.95 9.46 -14.70
CA PRO A 37 8.86 10.41 -14.93
C PRO A 37 7.50 9.80 -14.55
N PRO A 38 6.46 10.62 -14.33
CA PRO A 38 5.15 10.15 -13.89
C PRO A 38 4.54 9.06 -14.77
N PHE A 39 4.75 9.12 -16.10
CA PHE A 39 4.22 8.15 -17.05
C PHE A 39 4.89 6.77 -16.96
N GLU A 40 6.10 6.67 -16.42
CA GLU A 40 6.74 5.38 -16.14
C GLU A 40 6.27 4.82 -14.80
N MET A 41 6.09 5.67 -13.79
CA MET A 41 5.59 5.24 -12.48
C MET A 41 4.25 4.52 -12.57
N VAL A 42 3.32 5.00 -13.41
CA VAL A 42 1.98 4.40 -13.55
C VAL A 42 2.00 3.01 -14.19
N LYS A 43 3.08 2.64 -14.89
CA LYS A 43 3.25 1.31 -15.50
C LYS A 43 3.73 0.26 -14.49
N ARG A 44 4.20 0.69 -13.30
CA ARG A 44 4.63 -0.22 -12.23
C ARG A 44 3.48 -1.13 -11.79
N PRO A 45 3.77 -2.37 -11.37
CA PRO A 45 2.73 -3.28 -10.90
C PRO A 45 1.98 -2.69 -9.69
N LEU A 46 0.69 -2.99 -9.60
CA LEU A 46 -0.12 -2.63 -8.43
C LEU A 46 0.36 -3.40 -7.20
N LEU A 47 0.60 -2.67 -6.11
CA LEU A 47 1.09 -3.23 -4.86
C LEU A 47 0.07 -3.07 -3.73
N LEU A 48 -0.01 -4.07 -2.86
CA LEU A 48 -0.67 -4.00 -1.57
C LEU A 48 0.38 -4.05 -0.48
N VAL A 49 0.46 -2.98 0.31
CA VAL A 49 1.52 -2.84 1.32
C VAL A 49 0.93 -2.81 2.73
N SER A 50 1.38 -3.74 3.56
CA SER A 50 0.97 -3.86 4.96
C SER A 50 2.13 -3.53 5.89
N ARG A 51 1.84 -3.05 7.10
CA ARG A 51 2.87 -2.89 8.14
C ARG A 51 3.27 -4.26 8.66
N ARG A 52 4.56 -4.49 8.88
CA ARG A 52 5.05 -5.70 9.58
C ARG A 52 4.86 -5.61 11.09
N HIS A 53 4.97 -4.41 11.64
CA HIS A 53 4.86 -4.15 13.08
C HIS A 53 3.70 -3.19 13.39
N HIS A 54 3.01 -3.44 14.50
CA HIS A 54 1.98 -2.55 15.01
C HIS A 54 2.60 -1.27 15.63
N ASN A 55 3.76 -1.43 16.27
CA ASN A 55 4.51 -0.35 16.91
C ASN A 55 5.39 0.39 15.90
N ARG A 56 5.95 1.53 16.32
CA ARG A 56 6.91 2.29 15.50
C ARG A 56 8.14 1.41 15.25
N PRO A 57 8.58 1.24 14.00
CA PRO A 57 9.80 0.50 13.71
C PRO A 57 11.01 1.19 14.34
N LEU A 58 12.01 0.40 14.75
CA LEU A 58 13.25 0.89 15.35
C LEU A 58 14.25 1.40 14.31
N SER A 59 14.06 1.03 13.05
CA SER A 59 14.89 1.44 11.90
C SER A 59 14.03 2.17 10.87
N ASP A 60 14.67 3.06 10.11
CA ASP A 60 14.06 3.70 8.94
C ASP A 60 14.11 2.78 7.70
N ASN A 61 14.42 1.50 7.87
CA ASN A 61 14.44 0.55 6.78
C ASN A 61 13.01 0.16 6.38
N TRP A 62 12.61 0.56 5.16
CA TRP A 62 11.29 0.28 4.61
C TRP A 62 11.03 -1.22 4.41
N ASN A 63 12.07 -1.99 4.07
CA ASN A 63 11.93 -3.43 3.83
C ASN A 63 11.68 -4.22 5.14
N GLU A 64 12.16 -3.70 6.27
CA GLU A 64 11.90 -4.22 7.62
C GLU A 64 10.56 -3.73 8.17
N SER A 65 10.12 -2.55 7.76
CA SER A 65 8.89 -1.93 8.26
C SER A 65 7.62 -2.43 7.56
N PHE A 66 7.73 -2.83 6.30
CA PHE A 66 6.59 -3.14 5.45
C PHE A 66 6.68 -4.50 4.75
N ARG A 67 5.52 -5.10 4.52
CA ARG A 67 5.36 -6.29 3.68
C ARG A 67 4.65 -5.87 2.40
N VAL A 68 5.37 -6.02 1.29
CA VAL A 68 4.92 -5.69 -0.06
C VAL A 68 4.41 -6.97 -0.72
N LYS A 69 3.24 -6.90 -1.36
CA LYS A 69 2.70 -7.96 -2.20
C LYS A 69 2.18 -7.34 -3.49
N ARG A 70 2.31 -8.04 -4.62
CA ARG A 70 1.58 -7.66 -5.83
C ARG A 70 0.08 -7.86 -5.59
N ALA A 71 -0.72 -6.95 -6.13
CA ALA A 71 -2.17 -7.10 -6.12
C ALA A 71 -2.54 -8.18 -7.15
N ASP A 72 -2.78 -9.40 -6.67
CA ASP A 72 -3.25 -10.48 -7.51
C ASP A 72 -4.78 -10.51 -7.50
N TYR A 73 -5.36 -10.23 -8.66
CA TYR A 73 -6.80 -10.29 -8.90
C TYR A 73 -7.21 -11.53 -9.70
N THR A 74 -6.25 -12.37 -10.11
CA THR A 74 -6.50 -13.53 -10.99
C THR A 74 -7.21 -14.67 -10.27
N ALA A 75 -6.99 -14.81 -8.95
CA ALA A 75 -7.63 -15.83 -8.13
C ALA A 75 -9.01 -15.43 -7.56
N ARG A 76 -9.54 -14.25 -7.92
CA ARG A 76 -10.93 -13.90 -7.60
C ARG A 76 -11.80 -14.48 -8.71
N GLY A 77 -12.11 -15.78 -8.61
CA GLY A 77 -13.23 -16.35 -9.34
C GLY A 77 -14.44 -15.45 -9.12
N CYS A 78 -15.03 -14.97 -10.22
CA CYS A 78 -16.33 -14.30 -10.16
C CYS A 78 -17.30 -15.23 -9.44
N CYS A 79 -18.09 -14.65 -8.53
CA CYS A 79 -19.34 -15.26 -8.09
C CYS A 79 -20.28 -15.44 -9.29
#